data_AF-A0A445AFB8-F1
#
_entry.id   AF-A0A445AFB8-F1
#
_cell.length_a   1.000
_cell.length_b   1.000
_cell.length_c   1.000
_cell.angle_alpha   90.00
_cell.angle_beta   90.00
_cell.angle_gamma   90.00
#
_symmetry.space_group_name_H-M   'P 1'
#
loop_
_entity.id
_entity.type
_entity.pdbx_description
1 polymer ?
#
loop_
_entity_poly.entity_id
_entity_poly.type
_entity_poly.pdbx_seq_one_letter_code
_entity_poly.pdbx_strand_id
1 'polypeptide(L)'
;MWKVLARSSGATELNDFYPIRPECQADAPAPRFKPRAGKTLSQRRWNSSFDAEGHLNIAKVLRRIQRGGVHPSIKGEVWEFLLGCYDPNSTFEERTELKNRRRGQYDMWKAECQRMVPMIGSGKFITTPLIDEDGYPIDKSLIGVQPSNKKVLQWMQVLHQIGLDVNRTDRALVFYESEANQAKLWDVLSVYAWLDDDIGYVQGMNDICSPLIILIENEADSYWCFDRAMRRMRENFRTSASSMGVQSQLATLSQIMKTVDPKLHEHLEDLDGGEYLFAFRMLMVLFRREFSFADTLYLWELIWGMEYNPNIFAKYEEPERAKANASPQTLSDKILKQYGKFERKNVKTGNAEESSALAVFVVASVLEIKHRRILNEAKGVDDVVQILGDITSNLDAKKACEEALKIQKKYLSKAQGKK
;
A
#
# COMPACT_ATOMS: atom_id res chain seq x y z
N MET A 1 15.33 -27.77 22.01
CA MET A 1 16.10 -27.81 20.74
C MET A 1 16.57 -26.39 20.40
N TRP A 2 17.40 -25.83 21.27
CA TRP A 2 17.91 -24.46 21.18
C TRP A 2 19.43 -24.54 21.10
N LYS A 3 20.03 -23.72 20.23
CA LYS A 3 21.42 -23.72 19.74
C LYS A 3 21.64 -24.62 18.52
N VAL A 4 21.40 -24.06 17.33
CA VAL A 4 22.37 -23.86 16.23
C VAL A 4 21.66 -23.01 15.18
N LEU A 5 21.87 -21.69 15.18
CA LEU A 5 21.77 -20.87 13.96
C LEU A 5 22.73 -19.70 14.12
N ALA A 6 24.01 -20.02 13.95
CA ALA A 6 25.03 -19.04 13.68
C ALA A 6 24.73 -18.40 12.33
N ARG A 7 24.59 -17.06 12.32
CA ARG A 7 24.62 -16.18 11.13
C ARG A 7 23.86 -16.75 9.93
N SER A 8 22.53 -16.79 10.00
CA SER A 8 21.77 -16.85 8.75
C SER A 8 22.10 -15.59 7.95
N SER A 9 22.38 -15.75 6.66
CA SER A 9 22.42 -14.59 5.78
C SER A 9 21.03 -13.94 5.85
N GLY A 10 20.93 -12.61 5.87
CA GLY A 10 19.63 -11.94 5.96
C GLY A 10 18.67 -12.26 4.79
N ALA A 11 19.13 -12.95 3.74
CA ALA A 11 18.30 -13.50 2.68
C ALA A 11 17.65 -14.84 3.07
N THR A 12 18.37 -15.71 3.80
CA THR A 12 17.84 -16.97 4.35
C THR A 12 16.71 -16.68 5.34
N GLU A 13 16.89 -15.69 6.20
CA GLU A 13 15.88 -15.26 7.18
C GLU A 13 14.59 -14.75 6.52
N LEU A 14 14.64 -14.14 5.34
CA LEU A 14 13.43 -13.64 4.65
C LEU A 14 12.66 -14.74 3.92
N ASN A 15 13.36 -15.72 3.34
CA ASN A 15 12.72 -16.88 2.72
C ASN A 15 11.93 -17.72 3.74
N ASP A 16 12.33 -17.69 5.02
CA ASP A 16 11.57 -18.34 6.10
C ASP A 16 10.21 -17.65 6.34
N PHE A 17 10.09 -16.35 6.09
CA PHE A 17 8.83 -15.60 6.25
C PHE A 17 8.00 -15.53 4.96
N TYR A 18 8.65 -15.42 3.81
CA TYR A 18 8.00 -15.26 2.50
C TYR A 18 8.55 -16.29 1.51
N PRO A 19 8.28 -17.60 1.73
CA PRO A 19 8.81 -18.65 0.88
C PRO A 19 8.31 -18.52 -0.56
N ILE A 20 9.24 -18.65 -1.50
CA ILE A 20 9.00 -18.61 -2.95
C ILE A 20 8.97 -20.04 -3.47
N ARG A 21 7.97 -20.34 -4.31
CA ARG A 21 7.80 -21.67 -4.92
C ARG A 21 9.06 -22.06 -5.70
N PRO A 22 9.54 -23.32 -5.59
CA PRO A 22 10.78 -23.76 -6.23
C PRO A 22 10.88 -23.42 -7.71
N GLU A 23 9.79 -23.59 -8.46
CA GLU A 23 9.69 -23.31 -9.89
C GLU A 23 9.78 -21.82 -10.25
N CYS A 24 9.53 -20.93 -9.29
CA CYS A 24 9.59 -19.48 -9.48
C CYS A 24 10.91 -18.86 -8.98
N GLN A 25 11.79 -19.62 -8.32
CA GLN A 25 12.98 -19.05 -7.69
C GLN A 25 13.98 -18.43 -8.68
N ALA A 26 14.06 -18.96 -9.91
CA ALA A 26 14.96 -18.45 -10.94
C ALA A 26 14.52 -17.06 -11.46
N ASP A 27 13.22 -16.83 -11.55
CA ASP A 27 12.63 -15.60 -12.11
C ASP A 27 12.25 -14.58 -11.04
N ALA A 28 12.22 -14.99 -9.77
CA ALA A 28 11.84 -14.10 -8.68
C ALA A 28 12.93 -13.06 -8.39
N PRO A 29 12.59 -11.76 -8.30
CA PRO A 29 13.55 -10.72 -7.97
C PRO A 29 14.09 -10.93 -6.55
N ALA A 30 15.43 -10.97 -6.43
CA ALA A 30 16.09 -11.18 -5.15
C ALA A 30 15.87 -9.98 -4.20
N PRO A 31 15.43 -10.20 -2.96
CA PRO A 31 15.16 -9.11 -2.03
C PRO A 31 16.44 -8.40 -1.58
N ARG A 32 16.41 -7.06 -1.58
CA ARG A 32 17.53 -6.22 -1.12
C ARG A 32 17.41 -5.84 0.34
N PHE A 33 16.19 -5.66 0.83
CA PHE A 33 15.90 -5.55 2.24
C PHE A 33 16.45 -6.79 2.94
N LYS A 34 17.18 -6.56 4.03
CA LYS A 34 17.69 -7.61 4.92
C LYS A 34 17.56 -7.09 6.33
N PRO A 35 16.89 -7.82 7.24
CA PRO A 35 16.88 -7.45 8.65
C PRO A 35 18.32 -7.26 9.16
N ARG A 36 18.56 -6.16 9.88
CA ARG A 36 19.88 -5.80 10.41
C ARG A 36 19.79 -5.63 11.91
N ALA A 37 20.50 -6.49 12.64
CA ALA A 37 20.64 -6.40 14.08
C ALA A 37 21.01 -4.97 14.52
N GLY A 38 20.27 -4.44 15.49
CA GLY A 38 20.48 -3.09 16.01
C GLY A 38 19.99 -1.94 15.13
N LYS A 39 19.65 -2.16 13.85
CA LYS A 39 19.05 -1.15 12.95
C LYS A 39 17.55 -1.36 12.78
N THR A 40 17.13 -2.54 12.32
CA THR A 40 15.72 -2.92 12.10
C THR A 40 14.95 -2.93 13.43
N LEU A 41 13.68 -2.55 13.39
CA LEU A 41 12.78 -2.66 14.53
C LEU A 41 12.50 -4.13 14.81
N SER A 42 13.04 -4.65 15.92
CA SER A 42 12.82 -6.03 16.38
C SER A 42 11.64 -6.12 17.35
N GLN A 43 11.09 -7.31 17.56
CA GLN A 43 10.05 -7.57 18.57
C GLN A 43 10.38 -6.97 19.93
N ARG A 44 11.59 -7.23 20.44
CA ARG A 44 12.03 -6.68 21.74
C ARG A 44 11.92 -5.16 21.79
N ARG A 45 12.29 -4.47 20.70
CA ARG A 45 12.24 -3.00 20.63
C ARG A 45 10.82 -2.50 20.47
N TRP A 46 10.01 -3.21 19.70
CA TRP A 46 8.57 -2.97 19.56
C TRP A 46 7.89 -3.02 20.92
N ASN A 47 8.01 -4.13 21.65
CA ASN A 47 7.44 -4.29 22.98
C ASN A 47 7.94 -3.22 23.96
N SER A 48 9.23 -2.85 23.91
CA SER A 48 9.79 -1.76 24.75
C SER A 48 9.34 -0.34 24.37
N SER A 49 8.52 -0.19 23.33
CA SER A 49 7.99 1.12 22.91
C SER A 49 6.61 1.39 23.50
N PHE A 50 6.00 0.42 24.18
CA PHE A 50 4.78 0.60 24.96
C PHE A 50 5.11 0.93 26.42
N ASP A 51 4.23 1.70 27.08
CA ASP A 51 4.20 1.82 28.54
C ASP A 51 3.39 0.68 29.19
N ALA A 52 3.12 0.78 30.49
CA ALA A 52 2.45 -0.28 31.24
C ALA A 52 0.96 -0.41 30.86
N GLU A 53 0.34 0.70 30.48
CA GLU A 53 -1.06 0.83 30.10
C GLU A 53 -1.28 0.45 28.62
N GLY A 54 -0.22 0.53 27.82
CA GLY A 54 -0.21 0.14 26.41
C GLY A 54 -0.19 1.30 25.43
N HIS A 55 0.13 2.52 25.85
CA HIS A 55 0.35 3.63 24.93
C HIS A 55 1.67 3.44 24.18
N LEU A 56 1.63 3.64 22.88
CA LEU A 56 2.76 3.47 21.98
C LEU A 56 3.56 4.78 21.85
N ASN A 57 4.86 4.72 22.11
CA ASN A 57 5.79 5.75 21.68
C ASN A 57 6.02 5.68 20.15
N ILE A 58 5.05 6.16 19.39
CA ILE A 58 5.05 6.08 17.92
C ILE A 58 6.28 6.77 17.31
N ALA A 59 6.74 7.86 17.90
CA ALA A 59 7.91 8.56 17.36
C ALA A 59 9.21 7.74 17.48
N LYS A 60 9.37 6.94 18.55
CA LYS A 60 10.48 5.98 18.70
C LYS A 60 10.41 4.89 17.63
N VAL A 61 9.21 4.44 17.28
CA VAL A 61 8.95 3.44 16.24
C VAL A 61 9.28 3.99 14.85
N LEU A 62 8.73 5.15 14.48
CA LEU A 62 8.95 5.80 13.18
C LEU A 62 10.44 6.02 12.88
N ARG A 63 11.22 6.51 13.87
CA ARG A 63 12.68 6.66 13.74
C ARG A 63 13.40 5.36 13.45
N ARG A 64 12.91 4.23 13.96
CA ARG A 64 13.50 2.91 13.71
C ARG A 64 13.15 2.41 12.32
N ILE A 65 11.90 2.58 11.91
CA ILE A 65 11.42 2.24 10.57
C ILE A 65 12.26 2.97 9.51
N GLN A 66 12.42 4.29 9.63
CA GLN A 66 13.23 5.08 8.70
C GLN A 66 14.72 4.67 8.70
N ARG A 67 15.23 4.12 9.81
CA ARG A 67 16.63 3.70 9.91
C ARG A 67 16.90 2.36 9.22
N GLY A 68 15.99 1.39 9.33
CA GLY A 68 16.22 0.03 8.85
C GLY A 68 15.00 -0.88 8.77
N GLY A 69 13.79 -0.33 8.69
CA GLY A 69 12.54 -1.05 8.48
C GLY A 69 12.05 -1.83 9.70
N VAL A 70 11.00 -2.61 9.45
CA VAL A 70 10.37 -3.49 10.44
C VAL A 70 10.78 -4.94 10.21
N HIS A 71 11.08 -5.65 11.29
CA HIS A 71 11.38 -7.09 11.22
C HIS A 71 10.14 -7.87 10.76
N PRO A 72 10.27 -8.86 9.85
CA PRO A 72 9.14 -9.60 9.29
C PRO A 72 8.12 -10.11 10.32
N SER A 73 8.61 -10.63 11.44
CA SER A 73 7.78 -11.20 12.52
C SER A 73 6.80 -10.24 13.20
N ILE A 74 6.96 -8.92 13.03
CA ILE A 74 6.10 -7.90 13.67
C ILE A 74 5.48 -6.92 12.67
N LYS A 75 5.61 -7.17 11.36
CA LYS A 75 5.10 -6.22 10.36
C LYS A 75 3.60 -6.01 10.50
N GLY A 76 2.82 -7.08 10.68
CA GLY A 76 1.37 -7.00 10.88
C GLY A 76 0.98 -6.07 12.04
N GLU A 77 1.52 -6.32 13.24
CA GLU A 77 1.24 -5.49 14.42
C GLU A 77 1.63 -4.02 14.23
N VAL A 78 2.79 -3.75 13.61
CA VAL A 78 3.27 -2.38 13.38
C VAL A 78 2.40 -1.67 12.34
N TRP A 79 1.96 -2.38 11.31
CA TRP A 79 1.16 -1.82 10.23
C TRP A 79 -0.23 -1.38 10.70
N GLU A 80 -0.83 -2.06 11.68
CA GLU A 80 -2.08 -1.61 12.30
C GLU A 80 -1.97 -0.18 12.88
N PHE A 81 -0.79 0.22 13.38
CA PHE A 81 -0.57 1.61 13.83
C PHE A 81 -0.20 2.56 12.69
N LEU A 82 0.63 2.13 11.72
CA LEU A 82 1.03 2.98 10.58
C LEU A 82 -0.16 3.37 9.69
N LEU A 83 -1.10 2.45 9.53
CA LEU A 83 -2.31 2.64 8.75
C LEU A 83 -3.42 3.33 9.57
N GLY A 84 -3.23 3.57 10.87
CA GLY A 84 -4.25 4.22 11.69
C GLY A 84 -5.44 3.32 12.03
N CYS A 85 -5.23 2.00 12.09
CA CYS A 85 -6.21 1.09 12.71
C CYS A 85 -6.25 1.30 14.23
N TYR A 86 -5.12 1.65 14.85
CA TYR A 86 -5.05 1.99 16.27
C TYR A 86 -4.49 3.38 16.52
N ASP A 87 -5.03 4.07 17.53
CA ASP A 87 -4.44 5.28 18.09
C ASP A 87 -3.20 4.92 18.91
N PRO A 88 -2.02 5.53 18.68
CA PRO A 88 -0.87 5.37 19.56
C PRO A 88 -1.15 5.67 21.04
N ASN A 89 -2.12 6.52 21.35
CA ASN A 89 -2.52 6.87 22.71
C ASN A 89 -3.65 5.98 23.26
N SER A 90 -4.00 4.89 22.58
CA SER A 90 -4.92 3.89 23.15
C SER A 90 -4.20 2.96 24.14
N THR A 91 -4.94 2.43 25.10
CA THR A 91 -4.50 1.37 26.02
C THR A 91 -4.60 -0.02 25.36
N PHE A 92 -4.08 -1.05 26.01
CA PHE A 92 -4.29 -2.44 25.55
C PHE A 92 -5.76 -2.86 25.56
N GLU A 93 -6.52 -2.42 26.57
CA GLU A 93 -7.94 -2.75 26.73
C GLU A 93 -8.78 -2.10 25.63
N GLU A 94 -8.62 -0.79 25.41
CA GLU A 94 -9.32 -0.05 24.35
C GLU A 94 -9.07 -0.65 22.96
N ARG A 95 -7.83 -1.08 22.67
CA ARG A 95 -7.53 -1.76 21.40
C ARG A 95 -8.20 -3.12 21.30
N THR A 96 -8.27 -3.87 22.39
CA THR A 96 -8.93 -5.18 22.42
C THR A 96 -10.43 -5.03 22.17
N GLU A 97 -11.08 -4.06 22.81
CA GLU A 97 -12.49 -3.73 22.59
C GLU A 97 -12.77 -3.28 21.16
N LEU A 98 -11.97 -2.35 20.65
CA LEU A 98 -12.07 -1.86 19.27
C LEU A 98 -11.93 -3.01 18.27
N LYS A 99 -10.95 -3.89 18.48
CA LYS A 99 -10.69 -5.07 17.65
C LYS A 99 -11.88 -6.03 17.65
N ASN A 100 -12.44 -6.34 18.82
CA ASN A 100 -13.61 -7.21 18.92
C ASN A 100 -14.84 -6.62 18.23
N ARG A 101 -15.09 -5.32 18.43
CA ARG A 101 -16.18 -4.59 17.77
C ARG A 101 -16.04 -4.62 16.24
N ARG A 102 -14.83 -4.35 15.73
CA ARG A 102 -14.52 -4.34 14.29
C ARG A 102 -14.58 -5.71 13.64
N ARG A 103 -14.18 -6.76 14.36
CA ARG A 103 -14.33 -8.16 13.93
C ARG A 103 -15.81 -8.52 13.78
N GLY A 104 -16.62 -8.26 14.81
CA GLY A 104 -18.06 -8.49 14.73
C GLY A 104 -18.75 -7.71 13.60
N GLN A 105 -18.33 -6.45 13.37
CA GLN A 105 -18.84 -5.66 12.26
C GLN A 105 -18.50 -6.26 10.89
N TYR A 106 -17.26 -6.71 10.71
CA TYR A 106 -16.85 -7.39 9.48
C TYR A 106 -17.62 -8.69 9.27
N ASP A 107 -17.79 -9.51 10.31
CA ASP A 107 -18.53 -10.77 10.24
C ASP A 107 -19.99 -10.53 9.82
N MET A 108 -20.62 -9.45 10.29
CA MET A 108 -21.96 -9.05 9.87
C MET A 108 -22.01 -8.72 8.37
N TRP A 109 -21.08 -7.91 7.87
CA TRP A 109 -21.01 -7.57 6.44
C TRP A 109 -20.72 -8.79 5.58
N LYS A 110 -19.80 -9.65 6.02
CA LYS A 110 -19.47 -10.90 5.34
C LYS A 110 -20.70 -11.83 5.28
N ALA A 111 -21.46 -11.95 6.37
CA ALA A 111 -22.70 -12.74 6.39
C ALA A 111 -23.77 -12.18 5.44
N GLU A 112 -23.88 -10.85 5.32
CA GLU A 112 -24.78 -10.21 4.36
C GLU A 112 -24.38 -10.56 2.92
N CYS A 113 -23.09 -10.43 2.58
CA CYS A 113 -22.55 -10.82 1.29
C CYS A 113 -22.77 -12.31 1.00
N GLN A 114 -22.51 -13.18 2.00
CA GLN A 114 -22.69 -14.64 1.90
C GLN A 114 -24.16 -15.02 1.65
N ARG A 115 -25.12 -14.31 2.24
CA ARG A 115 -26.55 -14.56 1.97
C ARG A 115 -26.89 -14.33 0.49
N MET A 116 -26.25 -13.36 -0.15
CA MET A 116 -26.46 -13.06 -1.57
C MET A 116 -25.68 -14.01 -2.48
N VAL A 117 -24.42 -14.29 -2.13
CA VAL A 117 -23.52 -15.19 -2.86
C VAL A 117 -22.89 -16.18 -1.86
N PRO A 118 -23.44 -17.41 -1.72
CA PRO A 118 -23.02 -18.38 -0.70
C PRO A 118 -21.54 -18.80 -0.74
N MET A 119 -20.86 -18.53 -1.85
CA MET A 119 -19.42 -18.79 -1.98
C MET A 119 -18.58 -17.91 -1.04
N ILE A 120 -19.05 -16.71 -0.70
CA ILE A 120 -18.33 -15.79 0.21
C ILE A 120 -18.26 -16.42 1.60
N GLY A 121 -17.05 -16.54 2.14
CA GLY A 121 -16.81 -17.21 3.40
C GLY A 121 -16.82 -18.73 3.37
N SER A 122 -16.94 -19.35 2.19
CA SER A 122 -16.92 -20.82 2.06
C SER A 122 -15.51 -21.42 2.09
N GLY A 123 -14.46 -20.58 2.01
CA GLY A 123 -13.08 -21.02 1.79
C GLY A 123 -12.74 -21.31 0.33
N LYS A 124 -13.64 -20.97 -0.60
CA LYS A 124 -13.45 -21.03 -2.05
C LYS A 124 -13.80 -19.68 -2.69
N PHE A 125 -13.44 -19.52 -3.95
CA PHE A 125 -13.76 -18.33 -4.74
C PHE A 125 -14.22 -18.72 -6.15
N ILE A 126 -14.83 -17.77 -6.87
CA ILE A 126 -15.30 -17.98 -8.25
C ILE A 126 -14.42 -17.20 -9.22
N THR A 127 -14.23 -17.74 -10.42
CA THR A 127 -13.63 -17.02 -11.55
C THR A 127 -14.59 -16.88 -12.73
N THR A 128 -15.77 -17.48 -12.64
CA THR A 128 -16.82 -17.44 -13.66
C THR A 128 -17.84 -16.34 -13.34
N PRO A 129 -18.37 -15.64 -14.35
CA PRO A 129 -19.46 -14.69 -14.15
C PRO A 129 -20.66 -15.35 -13.47
N LEU A 130 -21.29 -14.65 -12.53
CA LEU A 130 -22.50 -15.11 -11.84
C LEU A 130 -23.78 -14.77 -12.60
N ILE A 131 -23.75 -13.65 -13.32
CA ILE A 131 -24.87 -13.12 -14.10
C ILE A 131 -24.42 -12.84 -15.53
N ASP A 132 -25.36 -12.90 -16.46
CA ASP A 132 -25.13 -12.52 -17.87
C ASP A 132 -25.20 -10.98 -18.07
N GLU A 133 -25.06 -10.55 -19.32
CA GLU A 133 -25.11 -9.12 -19.70
C GLU A 133 -26.47 -8.47 -19.40
N ASP A 134 -27.54 -9.25 -19.41
CA ASP A 134 -28.91 -8.82 -19.12
C ASP A 134 -29.22 -8.86 -17.60
N GLY A 135 -28.29 -9.34 -16.79
CA GLY A 135 -28.41 -9.41 -15.32
C GLY A 135 -29.11 -10.65 -14.79
N TYR A 136 -29.33 -11.68 -15.63
CA TYR A 136 -29.92 -12.93 -15.20
C TYR A 136 -28.86 -13.90 -14.63
N PRO A 137 -29.19 -14.65 -13.56
CA PRO A 137 -28.32 -15.69 -13.02
C PRO A 137 -27.92 -16.75 -14.05
N ILE A 138 -26.61 -16.94 -14.28
CA ILE A 138 -26.08 -18.02 -15.12
C ILE A 138 -26.22 -19.37 -14.39
N ASP A 139 -25.85 -19.39 -13.12
CA ASP A 139 -26.03 -20.54 -12.23
C ASP A 139 -26.78 -20.13 -10.96
N LYS A 140 -28.05 -20.55 -10.88
CA LYS A 140 -28.93 -20.25 -9.75
C LYS A 140 -28.44 -20.89 -8.44
N SER A 141 -27.61 -21.92 -8.48
CA SER A 141 -27.07 -22.55 -7.27
C SER A 141 -26.03 -21.67 -6.55
N LEU A 142 -25.38 -20.75 -7.28
CA LEU A 142 -24.36 -19.85 -6.77
C LEU A 142 -24.93 -18.54 -6.20
N ILE A 143 -26.25 -18.34 -6.31
CA ILE A 143 -26.94 -17.11 -5.91
C ILE A 143 -28.00 -17.44 -4.87
N GLY A 144 -27.84 -16.90 -3.66
CA GLY A 144 -28.76 -17.15 -2.54
C GLY A 144 -30.02 -16.29 -2.58
N VAL A 145 -30.00 -15.17 -3.31
CA VAL A 145 -31.11 -14.20 -3.38
C VAL A 145 -31.23 -13.67 -4.81
N GLN A 146 -32.45 -13.61 -5.34
CA GLN A 146 -32.70 -13.03 -6.66
C GLN A 146 -32.26 -11.55 -6.69
N PRO A 147 -31.32 -11.18 -7.59
CA PRO A 147 -30.79 -9.83 -7.63
C PRO A 147 -31.84 -8.89 -8.24
N SER A 148 -32.46 -8.06 -7.39
CA SER A 148 -33.48 -7.09 -7.79
C SER A 148 -33.00 -5.63 -7.70
N ASN A 149 -31.91 -5.40 -6.98
CA ASN A 149 -31.31 -4.07 -6.79
C ASN A 149 -30.09 -3.92 -7.71
N LYS A 150 -30.00 -2.76 -8.39
CA LYS A 150 -28.87 -2.36 -9.22
C LYS A 150 -27.52 -2.52 -8.52
N LYS A 151 -27.43 -2.17 -7.23
CA LYS A 151 -26.20 -2.31 -6.44
C LYS A 151 -25.74 -3.78 -6.36
N VAL A 152 -26.68 -4.70 -6.13
CA VAL A 152 -26.40 -6.15 -6.05
C VAL A 152 -25.93 -6.68 -7.40
N LEU A 153 -26.59 -6.29 -8.49
CA LEU A 153 -26.23 -6.69 -9.85
C LEU A 153 -24.80 -6.22 -10.20
N GLN A 154 -24.49 -4.94 -9.97
CA GLN A 154 -23.17 -4.37 -10.23
C GLN A 154 -22.08 -5.05 -9.41
N TRP A 155 -22.35 -5.31 -8.12
CA TRP A 155 -21.41 -6.03 -7.27
C TRP A 155 -21.20 -7.48 -7.74
N MET A 156 -22.26 -8.21 -8.08
CA MET A 156 -22.15 -9.57 -8.64
C MET A 156 -21.35 -9.61 -9.95
N GLN A 157 -21.47 -8.58 -10.79
CA GLN A 157 -20.66 -8.47 -12.02
C GLN A 157 -19.17 -8.37 -11.72
N VAL A 158 -18.75 -7.71 -10.64
CA VAL A 158 -17.30 -7.56 -10.35
C VAL A 158 -16.68 -8.79 -9.68
N LEU A 159 -17.47 -9.66 -9.04
CA LEU A 159 -16.94 -10.78 -8.25
C LEU A 159 -16.06 -11.75 -9.05
N HIS A 160 -16.42 -12.04 -10.30
CA HIS A 160 -15.61 -12.90 -11.16
C HIS A 160 -14.28 -12.24 -11.54
N GLN A 161 -14.27 -10.92 -11.77
CA GLN A 161 -13.05 -10.16 -12.04
C GLN A 161 -12.12 -10.14 -10.82
N ILE A 162 -12.68 -9.99 -9.61
CA ILE A 162 -11.92 -10.15 -8.36
C ILE A 162 -11.29 -11.55 -8.31
N GLY A 163 -12.05 -12.60 -8.63
CA GLY A 163 -11.52 -13.96 -8.62
C GLY A 163 -10.41 -14.21 -9.64
N LEU A 164 -10.54 -13.68 -10.86
CA LEU A 164 -9.48 -13.73 -11.87
C LEU A 164 -8.21 -13.02 -11.39
N ASP A 165 -8.36 -11.91 -10.68
CA ASP A 165 -7.26 -11.15 -10.10
C ASP A 165 -6.61 -11.87 -8.93
N VAL A 166 -7.40 -12.47 -8.05
CA VAL A 166 -6.91 -13.34 -6.96
C VAL A 166 -6.08 -14.49 -7.52
N ASN A 167 -6.57 -15.19 -8.54
CA ASN A 167 -5.90 -16.34 -9.14
C ASN A 167 -4.51 -15.98 -9.74
N ARG A 168 -4.30 -14.73 -10.16
CA ARG A 168 -3.02 -14.24 -10.69
C ARG A 168 -2.19 -13.45 -9.68
N THR A 169 -2.66 -13.29 -8.44
CA THR A 169 -1.97 -12.53 -7.39
C THR A 169 -0.81 -13.35 -6.82
N ASP A 170 0.39 -12.78 -6.86
CA ASP A 170 1.57 -13.26 -6.13
C ASP A 170 1.84 -14.77 -6.19
N ARG A 171 1.58 -15.35 -7.37
CA ARG A 171 1.69 -16.80 -7.62
C ARG A 171 3.06 -17.39 -7.32
N ALA A 172 4.11 -16.58 -7.27
CA ALA A 172 5.45 -17.03 -6.88
C ALA A 172 5.57 -17.31 -5.37
N LEU A 173 4.67 -16.80 -4.53
CA LEU A 173 4.67 -17.05 -3.08
C LEU A 173 3.95 -18.36 -2.77
N VAL A 174 4.57 -19.19 -1.93
CA VAL A 174 3.97 -20.45 -1.43
C VAL A 174 2.67 -20.17 -0.66
N PHE A 175 2.54 -19.00 -0.03
CA PHE A 175 1.32 -18.59 0.69
C PHE A 175 0.04 -18.75 -0.13
N TYR A 176 0.08 -18.40 -1.42
CA TYR A 176 -1.07 -18.50 -2.32
C TYR A 176 -1.19 -19.86 -3.02
N GLU A 177 -0.45 -20.90 -2.61
CA GLU A 177 -0.78 -22.28 -2.99
C GLU A 177 -2.07 -22.76 -2.33
N SER A 178 -2.35 -22.25 -1.13
CA SER A 178 -3.56 -22.59 -0.38
C SER A 178 -4.78 -21.87 -0.98
N GLU A 179 -5.76 -22.66 -1.43
CA GLU A 179 -7.06 -22.14 -1.87
C GLU A 179 -7.75 -21.34 -0.77
N ALA A 180 -7.59 -21.74 0.50
CA ALA A 180 -8.16 -20.99 1.63
C ALA A 180 -7.55 -19.58 1.76
N ASN A 181 -6.26 -19.41 1.49
CA ASN A 181 -5.60 -18.09 1.51
C ASN A 181 -6.03 -17.22 0.33
N GLN A 182 -6.24 -17.83 -0.84
CA GLN A 182 -6.81 -17.14 -2.01
C GLN A 182 -8.26 -16.72 -1.73
N ALA A 183 -9.07 -17.61 -1.15
CA ALA A 183 -10.44 -17.31 -0.76
C ALA A 183 -10.51 -16.21 0.29
N LYS A 184 -9.59 -16.18 1.27
CA LYS A 184 -9.47 -15.08 2.23
C LYS A 184 -9.23 -13.72 1.56
N LEU A 185 -8.35 -13.68 0.55
CA LEU A 185 -8.13 -12.46 -0.25
C LEU A 185 -9.39 -12.08 -1.05
N TRP A 186 -10.07 -13.06 -1.65
CA TRP A 186 -11.30 -12.85 -2.40
C TRP A 186 -12.44 -12.33 -1.51
N ASP A 187 -12.62 -12.89 -0.32
CA ASP A 187 -13.64 -12.47 0.66
C ASP A 187 -13.43 -11.01 1.09
N VAL A 188 -12.20 -10.63 1.45
CA VAL A 188 -11.87 -9.25 1.86
C VAL A 188 -12.14 -8.26 0.73
N LEU A 189 -11.72 -8.57 -0.51
CA LEU A 189 -11.96 -7.71 -1.66
C LEU A 189 -13.44 -7.62 -2.02
N SER A 190 -14.17 -8.73 -1.93
CA SER A 190 -15.60 -8.81 -2.22
C SER A 190 -16.43 -7.99 -1.23
N VAL A 191 -16.12 -8.11 0.07
CA VAL A 191 -16.77 -7.32 1.13
C VAL A 191 -16.42 -5.83 0.98
N TYR A 192 -15.17 -5.49 0.67
CA TYR A 192 -14.80 -4.10 0.40
C TYR A 192 -15.60 -3.51 -0.78
N ALA A 193 -15.66 -4.25 -1.90
CA ALA A 193 -16.39 -3.82 -3.10
C ALA A 193 -17.90 -3.66 -2.87
N TRP A 194 -18.47 -4.39 -1.90
CA TRP A 194 -19.87 -4.24 -1.50
C TRP A 194 -20.14 -2.96 -0.69
N LEU A 195 -19.17 -2.57 0.14
CA LEU A 195 -19.31 -1.45 1.08
C LEU A 195 -18.93 -0.11 0.46
N ASP A 196 -18.03 -0.10 -0.53
CA ASP A 196 -17.58 1.10 -1.23
C ASP A 196 -18.42 1.37 -2.48
N ASP A 197 -19.47 2.18 -2.32
CA ASP A 197 -20.41 2.51 -3.42
C ASP A 197 -19.81 3.42 -4.52
N ASP A 198 -18.68 4.09 -4.26
CA ASP A 198 -18.10 5.00 -5.26
C ASP A 198 -17.08 4.29 -6.15
N ILE A 199 -16.23 3.43 -5.57
CA ILE A 199 -15.13 2.78 -6.29
C ILE A 199 -15.43 1.30 -6.55
N GLY A 200 -16.08 0.62 -5.61
CA GLY A 200 -16.24 -0.83 -5.66
C GLY A 200 -14.88 -1.53 -5.72
N TYR A 201 -14.66 -2.29 -6.81
CA TYR A 201 -13.39 -2.95 -7.09
C TYR A 201 -12.78 -2.45 -8.40
N VAL A 202 -11.49 -2.11 -8.35
CA VAL A 202 -10.67 -1.77 -9.50
C VAL A 202 -9.44 -2.67 -9.52
N GLN A 203 -9.10 -3.20 -10.70
CA GLN A 203 -7.93 -4.03 -10.90
C GLN A 203 -6.67 -3.36 -10.33
N GLY A 204 -5.89 -4.11 -9.53
CA GLY A 204 -4.74 -3.61 -8.79
C GLY A 204 -5.00 -3.46 -7.29
N MET A 205 -6.26 -3.41 -6.85
CA MET A 205 -6.59 -3.45 -5.42
C MET A 205 -6.18 -4.77 -4.76
N ASN A 206 -6.21 -5.88 -5.50
CA ASN A 206 -5.68 -7.18 -5.08
C ASN A 206 -4.19 -7.12 -4.71
N ASP A 207 -3.40 -6.30 -5.42
CA ASP A 207 -1.97 -6.14 -5.18
C ASP A 207 -1.69 -5.36 -3.88
N ILE A 208 -2.63 -4.49 -3.49
CA ILE A 208 -2.58 -3.75 -2.22
C ILE A 208 -3.04 -4.62 -1.06
N CYS A 209 -4.08 -5.43 -1.26
CA CYS A 209 -4.63 -6.29 -0.23
C CYS A 209 -3.73 -7.49 0.07
N SER A 210 -3.04 -8.06 -0.93
CA SER A 210 -2.20 -9.26 -0.78
C SER A 210 -1.23 -9.20 0.41
N PRO A 211 -0.37 -8.16 0.55
CA PRO A 211 0.47 -7.99 1.72
C PRO A 211 -0.27 -8.04 3.06
N LEU A 212 -1.48 -7.49 3.15
CA LEU A 212 -2.26 -7.45 4.38
C LEU A 212 -2.82 -8.82 4.75
N ILE A 213 -3.22 -9.62 3.75
CA ILE A 213 -3.67 -10.99 3.95
C ILE A 213 -2.52 -11.89 4.43
N ILE A 214 -1.32 -11.67 3.92
CA ILE A 214 -0.10 -12.40 4.31
C ILE A 214 0.37 -12.01 5.71
N LEU A 215 0.35 -10.71 6.05
CA LEU A 215 0.92 -10.20 7.29
C LEU A 215 -0.01 -10.29 8.49
N ILE A 216 -1.32 -10.37 8.28
CA ILE A 216 -2.33 -10.31 9.34
C ILE A 216 -3.15 -11.60 9.30
N GLU A 217 -3.08 -12.37 10.38
CA GLU A 217 -3.68 -13.69 10.46
C GLU A 217 -5.20 -13.67 10.37
N ASN A 218 -5.86 -12.75 11.09
CA ASN A 218 -7.31 -12.64 11.12
C ASN A 218 -7.84 -11.83 9.93
N GLU A 219 -8.84 -12.36 9.25
CA GLU A 219 -9.42 -11.77 8.04
C GLU A 219 -10.06 -10.40 8.25
N ALA A 220 -10.81 -10.21 9.34
CA ALA A 220 -11.40 -8.91 9.65
C ALA A 220 -10.32 -7.85 9.93
N ASP A 221 -9.28 -8.20 10.68
CA ASP A 221 -8.15 -7.30 10.93
C ASP A 221 -7.45 -6.93 9.61
N SER A 222 -7.30 -7.89 8.68
CA SER A 222 -6.80 -7.63 7.32
C SER A 222 -7.71 -6.67 6.55
N TYR A 223 -9.04 -6.87 6.61
CA TYR A 223 -10.03 -5.98 5.99
C TYR A 223 -9.90 -4.55 6.50
N TRP A 224 -9.80 -4.34 7.82
CA TRP A 224 -9.70 -2.99 8.37
C TRP A 224 -8.40 -2.30 7.99
N CYS A 225 -7.29 -3.04 7.96
CA CYS A 225 -6.03 -2.50 7.42
C CYS A 225 -6.16 -2.17 5.93
N PHE A 226 -6.90 -2.97 5.17
CA PHE A 226 -7.14 -2.74 3.75
C PHE A 226 -8.01 -1.50 3.52
N ASP A 227 -9.10 -1.32 4.27
CA ASP A 227 -9.90 -0.08 4.28
C ASP A 227 -9.00 1.15 4.53
N ARG A 228 -8.13 1.08 5.55
CA ARG A 228 -7.24 2.20 5.87
C ARG A 228 -6.20 2.46 4.78
N ALA A 229 -5.63 1.42 4.18
CA ALA A 229 -4.71 1.56 3.06
C ALA A 229 -5.42 2.19 1.86
N MET A 230 -6.64 1.73 1.54
CA MET A 230 -7.45 2.27 0.46
C MET A 230 -7.82 3.73 0.69
N ARG A 231 -8.10 4.18 1.92
CA ARG A 231 -8.32 5.61 2.21
C ARG A 231 -7.15 6.52 1.82
N ARG A 232 -5.91 6.00 1.86
CA ARG A 232 -4.72 6.74 1.42
C ARG A 232 -4.54 6.73 -0.09
N MET A 233 -4.98 5.66 -0.74
CA MET A 233 -4.77 5.41 -2.17
C MET A 233 -6.03 5.61 -3.01
N ARG A 234 -7.14 6.00 -2.39
CA ARG A 234 -8.49 6.04 -2.96
C ARG A 234 -8.53 6.78 -4.29
N GLU A 235 -7.92 7.96 -4.32
CA GLU A 235 -7.89 8.79 -5.53
C GLU A 235 -7.17 8.10 -6.69
N ASN A 236 -6.23 7.17 -6.46
CA ASN A 236 -5.59 6.41 -7.55
C ASN A 236 -6.59 5.53 -8.32
N PHE A 237 -7.65 5.06 -7.66
CA PHE A 237 -8.63 4.14 -8.22
C PHE A 237 -9.92 4.81 -8.66
N ARG A 238 -10.02 6.14 -8.48
CA ARG A 238 -11.21 6.88 -8.89
C ARG A 238 -11.22 7.02 -10.41
N THR A 239 -12.25 6.45 -11.04
CA THR A 239 -12.51 6.60 -12.48
C THR A 239 -13.58 7.66 -12.68
N SER A 240 -13.21 8.80 -13.27
CA SER A 240 -14.18 9.81 -13.73
C SER A 240 -14.25 9.80 -15.25
N ALA A 241 -15.38 10.24 -15.83
CA ALA A 241 -15.63 10.29 -17.28
C ALA A 241 -14.63 11.15 -18.07
N SER A 242 -13.79 11.95 -17.39
CA SER A 242 -12.83 12.87 -18.01
C SER A 242 -11.38 12.73 -17.54
N SER A 243 -11.08 11.95 -16.49
CA SER A 243 -9.71 11.69 -16.04
C SER A 243 -9.62 10.52 -15.06
N MET A 244 -8.47 9.81 -15.08
CA MET A 244 -8.09 8.83 -14.07
C MET A 244 -7.34 9.53 -12.94
N GLY A 245 -7.60 9.20 -11.67
CA GLY A 245 -6.98 9.97 -10.58
C GLY A 245 -5.45 9.91 -10.51
N VAL A 246 -4.81 8.87 -11.07
CA VAL A 246 -3.33 8.80 -11.23
C VAL A 246 -2.80 9.86 -12.21
N GLN A 247 -3.60 10.37 -13.16
CA GLN A 247 -3.16 11.40 -14.11
C GLN A 247 -2.73 12.69 -13.40
N SER A 248 -3.37 13.06 -12.29
CA SER A 248 -2.96 14.22 -11.49
C SER A 248 -1.54 14.05 -10.92
N GLN A 249 -1.18 12.83 -10.52
CA GLN A 249 0.15 12.50 -10.04
C GLN A 249 1.17 12.44 -11.17
N LEU A 250 0.79 11.97 -12.36
CA LEU A 250 1.65 12.00 -13.55
C LEU A 250 1.91 13.42 -14.04
N ALA A 251 0.90 14.29 -14.02
CA ALA A 251 1.07 15.72 -14.30
C ALA A 251 2.01 16.38 -13.28
N THR A 252 1.87 16.01 -12.00
CA THR A 252 2.79 16.47 -10.94
C THR A 252 4.22 15.96 -11.18
N LEU A 253 4.38 14.68 -11.56
CA LEU A 253 5.67 14.10 -11.93
C LEU A 253 6.31 14.87 -13.08
N SER A 254 5.55 15.14 -14.14
CA SER A 254 5.99 15.91 -15.30
C SER A 254 6.52 17.28 -14.88
N GLN A 255 5.77 18.01 -14.04
CA GLN A 255 6.19 19.31 -13.52
C GLN A 255 7.44 19.24 -12.63
N ILE A 256 7.57 18.18 -11.82
CA ILE A 256 8.76 17.94 -11.01
C ILE A 256 9.97 17.73 -11.92
N MET A 257 9.86 16.84 -12.91
CA MET A 257 10.95 16.51 -13.84
C MET A 257 11.36 17.74 -14.65
N LYS A 258 10.40 18.50 -15.19
CA LYS A 258 10.65 19.77 -15.89
C LYS A 258 11.44 20.79 -15.07
N THR A 259 11.29 20.76 -13.74
CA THR A 259 11.98 21.70 -12.83
C THR A 259 13.32 21.16 -12.34
N VAL A 260 13.38 19.87 -12.02
CA VAL A 260 14.54 19.21 -11.41
C VAL A 260 15.58 18.84 -12.46
N ASP A 261 15.12 18.31 -13.59
CA ASP A 261 15.92 17.79 -14.70
C ASP A 261 15.26 18.09 -16.07
N PRO A 262 15.34 19.35 -16.54
CA PRO A 262 14.68 19.76 -17.78
C PRO A 262 15.14 18.99 -19.01
N LYS A 263 16.42 18.58 -19.05
CA LYS A 263 17.00 17.87 -20.20
C LYS A 263 16.38 16.49 -20.36
N LEU A 264 16.20 15.77 -19.26
CA LEU A 264 15.53 14.47 -19.31
C LEU A 264 14.05 14.60 -19.66
N HIS A 265 13.39 15.65 -19.16
CA HIS A 265 11.99 15.91 -19.50
C HIS A 265 11.81 16.20 -21.00
N GLU A 266 12.63 17.09 -21.57
CA GLU A 266 12.61 17.42 -23.01
C GLU A 266 12.87 16.18 -23.87
N HIS A 267 13.88 15.37 -23.52
CA HIS A 267 14.13 14.10 -24.23
C HIS A 267 12.93 13.15 -24.15
N LEU A 268 12.25 13.06 -23.00
CA LEU A 268 11.06 12.23 -22.88
C LEU A 268 9.87 12.81 -23.67
N GLU A 269 9.72 14.13 -23.78
CA GLU A 269 8.73 14.78 -24.66
C GLU A 269 9.02 14.44 -26.14
N ASP A 270 10.28 14.51 -26.58
CA ASP A 270 10.70 14.17 -27.95
C ASP A 270 10.42 12.69 -28.30
N LEU A 271 10.42 11.81 -27.29
CA LEU A 271 10.08 10.40 -27.42
C LEU A 271 8.58 10.10 -27.31
N ASP A 272 7.71 11.11 -27.25
CA ASP A 272 6.25 10.98 -27.00
C ASP A 272 5.92 10.38 -25.60
N GLY A 273 6.85 10.52 -24.66
CA GLY A 273 6.75 10.05 -23.27
C GLY A 273 6.51 11.17 -22.25
N GLY A 274 6.17 12.39 -22.68
CA GLY A 274 6.05 13.59 -21.84
C GLY A 274 4.92 13.55 -20.80
N GLU A 275 3.94 12.65 -20.98
CA GLU A 275 2.86 12.41 -20.02
C GLU A 275 3.21 11.34 -18.96
N TYR A 276 4.36 10.69 -19.08
CA TYR A 276 4.87 9.69 -18.11
C TYR A 276 3.93 8.48 -17.89
N LEU A 277 3.12 8.11 -18.89
CA LEU A 277 2.16 7.00 -18.76
C LEU A 277 2.82 5.66 -18.39
N PHE A 278 4.11 5.45 -18.72
CA PHE A 278 4.89 4.29 -18.28
C PHE A 278 5.02 4.18 -16.75
N ALA A 279 4.86 5.27 -16.00
CA ALA A 279 4.89 5.27 -14.53
C ALA A 279 3.51 5.00 -13.90
N PHE A 280 2.45 4.88 -14.70
CA PHE A 280 1.08 4.69 -14.22
C PHE A 280 0.97 3.52 -13.23
N ARG A 281 1.48 2.35 -13.62
CA ARG A 281 1.45 1.14 -12.78
C ARG A 281 2.23 1.32 -11.47
N MET A 282 3.35 2.04 -11.52
CA MET A 282 4.18 2.29 -10.33
C MET A 282 3.42 3.09 -9.28
N LEU A 283 2.66 4.10 -9.70
CA LEU A 283 1.88 4.94 -8.80
C LEU A 283 0.57 4.26 -8.36
N MET A 284 -0.14 3.61 -9.28
CA MET A 284 -1.43 3.00 -9.02
C MET A 284 -1.37 1.99 -7.87
N VAL A 285 -0.37 1.09 -7.89
CA VAL A 285 -0.20 0.03 -6.89
C VAL A 285 1.05 0.22 -6.02
N LEU A 286 1.50 1.46 -5.84
CA LEU A 286 2.62 1.84 -4.97
C LEU A 286 3.86 0.94 -5.13
N PHE A 287 4.29 0.77 -6.38
CA PHE A 287 5.44 -0.02 -6.82
C PHE A 287 5.37 -1.53 -6.53
N ARG A 288 4.22 -2.07 -6.14
CA ARG A 288 4.10 -3.51 -5.84
C ARG A 288 4.57 -4.40 -6.99
N ARG A 289 4.36 -3.99 -8.25
CA ARG A 289 4.78 -4.75 -9.44
C ARG A 289 6.24 -4.54 -9.84
N GLU A 290 6.94 -3.64 -9.16
CA GLU A 290 8.30 -3.22 -9.50
C GLU A 290 9.35 -3.83 -8.57
N PHE A 291 8.98 -4.13 -7.32
CA PHE A 291 9.89 -4.67 -6.32
C PHE A 291 9.59 -6.13 -5.98
N SER A 292 10.58 -6.80 -5.39
CA SER A 292 10.33 -8.05 -4.66
C SER A 292 9.27 -7.83 -3.57
N PHE A 293 8.60 -8.90 -3.13
CA PHE A 293 7.58 -8.80 -2.09
C PHE A 293 8.14 -8.11 -0.84
N ALA A 294 9.28 -8.59 -0.33
CA ALA A 294 9.91 -8.04 0.86
C ALA A 294 10.36 -6.57 0.70
N ASP A 295 10.89 -6.19 -0.46
CA ASP A 295 11.26 -4.80 -0.74
C ASP A 295 10.05 -3.89 -0.85
N THR A 296 8.92 -4.38 -1.38
CA THR A 296 7.66 -3.64 -1.39
C THR A 296 7.20 -3.33 0.04
N LEU A 297 7.18 -4.34 0.92
CA LEU A 297 6.79 -4.13 2.32
C LEU A 297 7.67 -3.07 2.99
N TYR A 298 8.98 -3.14 2.73
CA TYR A 298 9.93 -2.18 3.28
C TYR A 298 9.75 -0.77 2.71
N LEU A 299 9.47 -0.65 1.40
CA LEU A 299 9.16 0.64 0.77
C LEU A 299 7.91 1.27 1.38
N TRP A 300 6.84 0.50 1.58
CA TRP A 300 5.61 1.02 2.18
C TRP A 300 5.82 1.48 3.62
N GLU A 301 6.57 0.72 4.42
CA GLU A 301 6.95 1.12 5.78
C GLU A 301 7.70 2.45 5.80
N LEU A 302 8.64 2.63 4.86
CA LEU A 302 9.38 3.87 4.72
C LEU A 302 8.44 5.02 4.35
N ILE A 303 7.60 4.86 3.32
CA ILE A 303 6.66 5.88 2.85
C ILE A 303 5.68 6.26 3.96
N TRP A 304 4.97 5.29 4.53
CA TRP A 304 4.00 5.54 5.60
C TRP A 304 4.66 6.10 6.86
N GLY A 305 5.89 5.67 7.17
CA GLY A 305 6.65 6.19 8.30
C GLY A 305 7.14 7.63 8.10
N MET A 306 7.36 8.06 6.86
CA MET A 306 7.75 9.44 6.51
C MET A 306 6.54 10.36 6.38
N GLU A 307 5.43 9.83 5.89
CA GLU A 307 4.14 10.54 5.72
C GLU A 307 3.19 10.33 6.90
N TYR A 308 3.70 9.87 8.05
CA TYR A 308 2.86 9.54 9.18
C TYR A 308 2.15 10.79 9.72
N ASN A 309 0.82 10.71 9.83
CA ASN A 309 0.00 11.75 10.44
C ASN A 309 -0.46 11.28 11.83
N PRO A 310 -0.08 11.95 12.93
CA PRO A 310 -0.52 11.58 14.27
C PRO A 310 -2.04 11.52 14.47
N ASN A 311 -2.80 12.28 13.66
CA ASN A 311 -4.25 12.34 13.74
C ASN A 311 -4.95 11.39 12.75
N ILE A 312 -4.22 10.48 12.10
CA ILE A 312 -4.77 9.58 11.07
C ILE A 312 -5.93 8.73 11.62
N PHE A 313 -5.80 8.22 12.84
CA PHE A 313 -6.85 7.44 13.49
C PHE A 313 -8.14 8.24 13.67
N ALA A 314 -8.04 9.43 14.28
CA ALA A 314 -9.21 10.30 14.50
C ALA A 314 -9.90 10.71 13.19
N LYS A 315 -9.12 11.00 12.13
CA LYS A 315 -9.67 11.29 10.79
C LYS A 315 -10.49 10.14 10.22
N TYR A 316 -10.16 8.90 10.58
CA TYR A 316 -10.81 7.71 10.06
C TYR A 316 -12.03 7.26 10.87
N GLU A 317 -12.04 7.48 12.19
CA GLU A 317 -13.18 7.14 13.05
C GLU A 317 -14.28 8.20 13.05
N GLU A 318 -13.97 9.50 12.86
CA GLU A 318 -14.95 10.59 12.95
C GLU A 318 -14.89 11.57 11.75
N PRO A 319 -15.49 11.24 10.59
CA PRO A 319 -15.46 12.12 9.41
C PRO A 319 -16.17 13.48 9.60
N GLU A 320 -17.19 13.57 10.46
CA GLU A 320 -17.99 14.80 10.67
C GLU A 320 -17.39 15.77 11.72
N ARG A 321 -16.71 15.28 12.76
CA ARG A 321 -15.99 16.16 13.72
C ARG A 321 -14.74 16.79 13.14
N ALA A 322 -14.13 16.16 12.14
CA ALA A 322 -13.01 16.73 11.39
C ALA A 322 -13.40 17.99 10.59
N LYS A 323 -14.68 18.12 10.20
CA LYS A 323 -15.21 19.32 9.55
C LYS A 323 -15.50 20.45 10.55
N ALA A 324 -15.97 20.12 11.75
CA ALA A 324 -16.26 21.10 12.81
C ALA A 324 -15.01 21.60 13.56
N ASN A 325 -13.96 20.78 13.68
CA ASN A 325 -12.69 21.14 14.29
C ASN A 325 -11.57 21.37 13.27
N ALA A 326 -11.89 21.84 12.06
CA ALA A 326 -10.93 22.20 11.02
C ALA A 326 -10.06 23.43 11.37
N SER A 327 -9.91 23.79 12.65
CA SER A 327 -8.69 24.45 13.09
C SER A 327 -7.58 23.40 13.08
N PRO A 328 -6.42 23.63 12.44
CA PRO A 328 -5.28 22.75 12.62
C PRO A 328 -5.03 22.65 14.12
N GLN A 329 -5.33 21.50 14.74
CA GLN A 329 -4.90 21.25 16.11
C GLN A 329 -3.39 21.36 16.05
N THR A 330 -2.89 22.49 16.52
CA THR A 330 -1.48 22.82 16.54
C THR A 330 -0.89 21.85 17.55
N LEU A 331 -0.38 20.71 17.08
CA LEU A 331 0.34 19.78 17.95
C LEU A 331 1.39 20.62 18.69
N SER A 332 1.35 20.62 20.02
CA SER A 332 2.25 21.48 20.80
C SER A 332 3.70 21.24 20.37
N ASP A 333 4.53 22.28 20.35
CA ASP A 333 5.95 22.15 19.98
C ASP A 333 6.68 21.09 20.83
N LYS A 334 6.16 20.75 22.01
CA LYS A 334 6.66 19.67 22.89
C LYS A 334 6.38 18.28 22.32
N ILE A 335 5.21 18.06 21.72
CA ILE A 335 4.82 16.82 21.04
C ILE A 335 5.52 16.72 19.69
N LEU A 336 5.59 17.81 18.91
CA LEU A 336 6.36 17.89 17.67
C LEU A 336 7.84 17.56 17.88
N LYS A 337 8.43 17.99 19.01
CA LYS A 337 9.81 17.66 19.38
C LYS A 337 10.05 16.15 19.54
N GLN A 338 9.02 15.34 19.76
CA GLN A 338 9.17 13.90 19.85
C GLN A 338 9.35 13.25 18.48
N TYR A 339 8.83 13.85 17.41
CA TYR A 339 8.97 13.36 16.04
C TYR A 339 10.29 13.84 15.39
N GLY A 340 10.78 13.09 14.40
CA GLY A 340 11.99 13.43 13.66
C GLY A 340 11.85 14.76 12.90
N LYS A 341 12.98 15.29 12.41
CA LYS A 341 13.05 16.59 11.72
C LYS A 341 12.12 16.65 10.49
N PHE A 342 11.80 15.50 9.89
CA PHE A 342 11.02 15.37 8.68
C PHE A 342 9.51 15.42 8.97
N GLU A 343 9.06 14.61 9.92
CA GLU A 343 7.70 14.57 10.46
C GLU A 343 7.32 15.94 11.04
N ARG A 344 8.25 16.63 11.71
CA ARG A 344 8.02 18.01 12.17
C ARG A 344 7.70 18.97 11.03
N LYS A 345 8.28 18.81 9.84
CA LYS A 345 8.01 19.71 8.71
C LYS A 345 6.61 19.45 8.17
N ASN A 346 6.25 18.17 7.97
CA ASN A 346 4.92 17.76 7.49
C ASN A 346 3.81 18.12 8.48
N VAL A 347 4.04 17.93 9.79
CA VAL A 347 3.07 18.27 10.84
C VAL A 347 2.99 19.79 11.07
N LYS A 348 4.08 20.56 10.91
CA LYS A 348 4.07 22.04 11.05
C LYS A 348 3.41 22.77 9.89
N THR A 349 3.52 22.26 8.66
CA THR A 349 2.98 22.97 7.50
C THR A 349 1.47 22.81 7.35
N GLY A 350 0.82 21.86 8.04
CA GLY A 350 -0.61 21.58 7.88
C GLY A 350 -1.02 21.06 6.50
N ASN A 351 -0.16 21.24 5.49
CA ASN A 351 -0.34 20.78 4.13
C ASN A 351 -0.19 19.26 4.04
N ALA A 352 -1.33 18.59 4.21
CA ALA A 352 -1.72 17.59 3.24
C ALA A 352 -2.16 18.32 1.96
N GLU A 353 -1.22 18.96 1.26
CA GLU A 353 -1.49 19.14 -0.17
C GLU A 353 -1.41 17.73 -0.76
N GLU A 354 -2.56 17.23 -1.19
CA GLU A 354 -2.76 15.95 -1.89
C GLU A 354 -1.81 15.79 -3.10
N SER A 355 -1.08 16.84 -3.48
CA SER A 355 -0.10 16.89 -4.58
C SER A 355 1.33 16.46 -4.24
N SER A 356 1.67 16.10 -2.99
CA SER A 356 3.07 15.77 -2.61
C SER A 356 3.28 14.33 -2.12
N ALA A 357 2.61 13.35 -2.74
CA ALA A 357 2.87 11.95 -2.44
C ALA A 357 4.35 11.61 -2.67
N LEU A 358 5.04 11.15 -1.62
CA LEU A 358 6.45 10.72 -1.70
C LEU A 358 6.65 9.69 -2.81
N ALA A 359 5.62 8.90 -3.12
CA ALA A 359 5.58 7.99 -4.26
C ALA A 359 5.95 8.66 -5.60
N VAL A 360 5.44 9.86 -5.88
CA VAL A 360 5.77 10.62 -7.10
C VAL A 360 7.25 10.99 -7.13
N PHE A 361 7.80 11.41 -5.99
CA PHE A 361 9.23 11.69 -5.87
C PHE A 361 10.08 10.42 -5.93
N VAL A 362 9.56 9.28 -5.50
CA VAL A 362 10.22 7.97 -5.71
C VAL A 362 10.30 7.68 -7.20
N VAL A 363 9.22 7.88 -7.99
CA VAL A 363 9.29 7.72 -9.45
C VAL A 363 10.34 8.65 -10.05
N ALA A 364 10.32 9.93 -9.68
CA ALA A 364 11.32 10.90 -10.13
C ALA A 364 12.76 10.45 -9.78
N SER A 365 12.95 9.84 -8.61
CA SER A 365 14.26 9.29 -8.21
C SER A 365 14.71 8.13 -9.09
N VAL A 366 13.80 7.23 -9.49
CA VAL A 366 14.12 6.14 -10.41
C VAL A 366 14.59 6.70 -11.76
N LEU A 367 13.90 7.72 -12.25
CA LEU A 367 14.24 8.40 -13.51
C LEU A 367 15.60 9.11 -13.41
N GLU A 368 15.86 9.89 -12.36
CA GLU A 368 17.14 10.60 -12.18
C GLU A 368 18.32 9.61 -12.03
N ILE A 369 18.12 8.49 -11.34
CA ILE A 369 19.13 7.42 -11.24
C ILE A 369 19.53 6.89 -12.63
N LYS A 370 18.60 6.94 -13.61
CA LYS A 370 18.79 6.41 -14.96
C LYS A 370 18.90 7.44 -16.05
N HIS A 371 18.95 8.72 -15.70
CA HIS A 371 19.13 9.85 -16.60
C HIS A 371 20.12 9.56 -17.73
N ARG A 372 21.35 9.13 -17.41
CA ARG A 372 22.39 8.89 -18.44
C ARG A 372 22.04 7.76 -19.41
N ARG A 373 21.42 6.67 -18.93
CA ARG A 373 21.03 5.56 -19.81
C ARG A 373 19.84 5.95 -20.66
N ILE A 374 18.84 6.60 -20.08
CA ILE A 374 17.65 7.06 -20.82
C ILE A 374 18.05 8.01 -21.94
N LEU A 375 18.88 9.02 -21.66
CA LEU A 375 19.33 9.97 -22.69
C LEU A 375 20.18 9.34 -23.81
N ASN A 376 20.94 8.30 -23.51
CA ASN A 376 21.89 7.72 -24.47
C ASN A 376 21.32 6.52 -25.25
N GLU A 377 20.46 5.73 -24.61
CA GLU A 377 19.99 4.44 -25.12
C GLU A 377 18.55 4.50 -25.62
N ALA A 378 17.68 5.33 -25.03
CA ALA A 378 16.26 5.33 -25.37
C ALA A 378 15.97 6.13 -26.64
N LYS A 379 15.35 5.47 -27.62
CA LYS A 379 14.89 6.03 -28.90
C LYS A 379 13.38 6.06 -29.04
N GLY A 380 12.66 5.48 -28.06
CA GLY A 380 11.21 5.54 -27.94
C GLY A 380 10.76 5.21 -26.51
N VAL A 381 9.45 5.34 -26.24
CA VAL A 381 8.88 5.04 -24.92
C VAL A 381 9.10 3.58 -24.51
N ASP A 382 9.05 2.65 -25.45
CA ASP A 382 9.27 1.22 -25.16
C ASP A 382 10.68 0.95 -24.61
N ASP A 383 11.70 1.64 -25.12
CA ASP A 383 13.06 1.56 -24.58
C ASP A 383 13.11 2.12 -23.15
N VAL A 384 12.36 3.20 -22.87
CA VAL A 384 12.24 3.76 -21.52
C VAL A 384 11.61 2.73 -20.57
N VAL A 385 10.53 2.07 -21.00
CA VAL A 385 9.86 1.01 -20.20
C VAL A 385 10.82 -0.15 -19.94
N GLN A 386 11.56 -0.60 -20.96
CA GLN A 386 12.53 -1.68 -20.82
C GLN A 386 13.67 -1.29 -19.86
N ILE A 387 14.26 -0.10 -20.02
CA ILE A 387 15.29 0.44 -19.12
C ILE A 387 14.76 0.52 -17.68
N LEU A 388 13.51 0.94 -17.48
CA LEU A 388 12.93 0.99 -16.15
C LEU A 388 12.69 -0.41 -15.56
N GLY A 389 12.19 -1.36 -16.36
CA GLY A 389 11.92 -2.74 -15.94
C GLY A 389 13.18 -3.51 -15.51
N ASP A 390 14.31 -3.32 -16.19
CA ASP A 390 15.59 -3.94 -15.84
C ASP A 390 16.10 -3.52 -14.45
N ILE A 391 15.61 -2.38 -13.94
CA ILE A 391 16.15 -1.71 -12.77
C ILE A 391 15.20 -1.74 -11.58
N THR A 392 13.89 -1.77 -11.80
CA THR A 392 12.92 -1.94 -10.72
C THR A 392 13.19 -3.22 -9.94
N SER A 393 13.54 -4.31 -10.65
CA SER A 393 14.02 -5.58 -10.05
C SER A 393 15.28 -5.45 -9.18
N ASN A 394 16.03 -4.35 -9.32
CA ASN A 394 17.32 -4.09 -8.66
C ASN A 394 17.36 -2.82 -7.82
N LEU A 395 16.21 -2.16 -7.59
CA LEU A 395 16.15 -0.89 -6.91
C LEU A 395 16.22 -1.09 -5.38
N ASP A 396 17.05 -0.29 -4.70
CA ASP A 396 17.08 -0.26 -3.23
C ASP A 396 16.04 0.75 -2.74
N ALA A 397 14.98 0.26 -2.08
CA ALA A 397 13.87 1.07 -1.60
C ALA A 397 14.32 2.23 -0.69
N LYS A 398 15.31 2.00 0.17
CA LYS A 398 15.82 3.05 1.06
C LYS A 398 16.54 4.12 0.27
N LYS A 399 17.41 3.72 -0.66
CA LYS A 399 18.13 4.66 -1.52
C LYS A 399 17.15 5.46 -2.37
N ALA A 400 16.14 4.82 -2.95
CA ALA A 400 15.10 5.49 -3.74
C ALA A 400 14.38 6.55 -2.91
N CYS A 401 13.97 6.23 -1.67
CA CYS A 401 13.38 7.23 -0.77
C CYS A 401 14.36 8.36 -0.40
N GLU A 402 15.62 8.06 -0.10
CA GLU A 402 16.61 9.08 0.25
C GLU A 402 16.87 10.05 -0.91
N GLU A 403 16.95 9.55 -2.15
CA GLU A 403 17.06 10.37 -3.35
C GLU A 403 15.77 11.15 -3.62
N ALA A 404 14.60 10.54 -3.46
CA ALA A 404 13.30 11.20 -3.56
C ALA A 404 13.20 12.44 -2.65
N LEU A 405 13.71 12.35 -1.42
CA LEU A 405 13.78 13.48 -0.50
C LEU A 405 14.74 14.59 -0.95
N LYS A 406 15.83 14.25 -1.65
CA LYS A 406 16.73 15.25 -2.23
C LYS A 406 16.06 15.95 -3.41
N ILE A 407 15.38 15.21 -4.28
CA ILE A 407 14.60 15.74 -5.39
C ILE A 407 13.50 16.67 -4.88
N GLN A 408 12.75 16.26 -3.86
CA GLN A 408 11.72 17.10 -3.26
C GLN A 408 12.28 18.43 -2.75
N LYS A 409 13.43 18.41 -2.06
CA LYS A 409 14.09 19.65 -1.61
C LYS A 409 14.54 20.52 -2.78
N LYS A 410 15.14 19.92 -3.82
CA LYS A 410 15.59 20.60 -5.04
C LYS A 410 14.41 21.24 -5.78
N TYR A 411 13.30 20.53 -5.91
CA TYR A 411 12.05 21.02 -6.50
C TYR A 411 11.51 22.22 -5.72
N LEU A 412 11.34 22.10 -4.40
CA LEU A 412 10.83 23.19 -3.57
C LEU A 412 11.72 24.44 -3.61
N SER A 413 13.04 24.28 -3.58
CA SER A 413 13.96 25.43 -3.67
C SER A 413 13.86 26.17 -5.00
N LYS A 414 13.69 25.44 -6.12
CA LYS A 414 13.58 26.03 -7.45
C LYS A 414 12.19 26.62 -7.73
N ALA A 415 11.14 26.01 -7.19
CA ALA A 415 9.77 26.50 -7.31
C ALA A 415 9.56 27.79 -6.50
N GLN A 416 10.19 27.91 -5.32
CA GLN A 416 10.14 29.12 -4.49
C GLN A 416 11.02 30.26 -5.01
N GLY A 417 12.12 29.96 -5.71
CA GLY A 417 12.97 30.96 -6.37
C GLY A 417 12.38 31.57 -7.65
N LYS A 418 11.18 31.15 -8.07
CA LYS A 418 10.43 31.71 -9.21
C LYS A 418 9.29 32.65 -8.79
N LYS A 419 9.17 33.00 -7.51
CA LYS A 419 8.19 33.98 -7.01
C LYS A 419 8.78 35.36 -6.86
#